data_AF-A0A015K321-F1
#
_entry.id   AF-A0A015K321-F1
#
_cell.length_a   1.000
_cell.length_b   1.000
_cell.length_c   1.000
_cell.angle_alpha   90.00
_cell.angle_beta   90.00
_cell.angle_gamma   90.00
#
_symmetry.space_group_name_H-M   'P 1'
#
loop_
_entity.id
_entity.type
_entity.pdbx_description
1 polymer ?
#
loop_
_entity_poly.entity_id
_entity_poly.type
_entity_poly.pdbx_seq_one_letter_code
_entity_poly.pdbx_strand_id
1 'polypeptide(L)'
;MRKMCQSHTVREKESDEWFSSLQYLNAKIDDLMISNSFLDGRSEFGEVNDATINALGWKADKPSDFIIKGNSKHTTESLGWFTDVPVSIKDKDGKTVTTTGNFTRIDNGELEPMLCLGMTWIRKVQGIFDPNKDQF
;
A
#
# COMPACT_ATOMS: atom_id res chain seq x y z
N MET A 1 -11.97 -9.10 47.78
CA MET A 1 -12.11 -8.62 46.39
C MET A 1 -11.02 -9.25 45.54
N ARG A 2 -11.37 -10.14 44.60
CA ARG A 2 -10.43 -10.69 43.62
C ARG A 2 -10.25 -9.67 42.49
N LYS A 3 -9.04 -9.15 42.27
CA LYS A 3 -8.69 -8.39 41.06
C LYS A 3 -8.66 -9.38 39.89
N MET A 4 -9.59 -9.23 38.95
CA MET A 4 -9.47 -9.88 37.64
C MET A 4 -8.46 -9.08 36.81
N CYS A 5 -7.31 -9.68 36.52
CA CYS A 5 -6.49 -9.24 35.39
C CYS A 5 -7.33 -9.47 34.12
N GLN A 6 -7.69 -8.39 33.43
CA GLN A 6 -8.11 -8.49 32.04
C GLN A 6 -6.88 -8.89 31.23
N SER A 7 -6.84 -10.15 30.79
CA SER A 7 -5.88 -10.61 29.80
C SER A 7 -6.14 -9.82 28.52
N HIS A 8 -5.17 -9.01 28.09
CA HIS A 8 -5.17 -8.43 26.76
C HIS A 8 -4.96 -9.58 25.79
N THR A 9 -6.03 -10.10 25.21
CA THR A 9 -5.90 -11.04 24.09
C THR A 9 -5.45 -10.22 22.89
N VAL A 10 -4.13 -10.11 22.72
CA VAL A 10 -3.57 -9.73 21.42
C VAL A 10 -4.04 -10.82 20.47
N ARG A 11 -4.95 -10.49 19.56
CA ARG A 11 -5.21 -11.35 18.40
C ARG A 11 -3.87 -11.52 17.71
N GLU A 12 -3.33 -12.73 17.72
CA GLU A 12 -2.29 -13.10 16.78
C GLU A 12 -2.87 -12.79 15.39
N LYS A 13 -2.29 -11.82 14.68
CA LYS A 13 -2.61 -11.61 13.27
C LYS A 13 -2.16 -12.90 12.59
N GLU A 14 -3.11 -13.74 12.16
CA GLU A 14 -2.83 -14.72 11.12
C GLU A 14 -2.18 -13.96 9.98
N SER A 15 -0.88 -14.19 9.75
CA SER A 15 -0.20 -13.59 8.61
C SER A 15 -0.68 -14.34 7.39
N ASP A 16 -1.49 -13.70 6.54
CA ASP A 16 -1.83 -14.30 5.26
C ASP A 16 -0.50 -14.51 4.51
N GLU A 17 -0.23 -15.71 4.00
CA GLU A 17 1.03 -16.05 3.30
C GLU A 17 1.39 -15.02 2.22
N TRP A 18 0.37 -14.38 1.65
CA TRP A 18 0.51 -13.25 0.72
C TRP A 18 1.28 -12.07 1.33
N PHE A 19 0.91 -11.60 2.53
CA PHE A 19 1.58 -10.49 3.21
C PHE A 19 3.05 -10.80 3.52
N SER A 20 3.39 -12.06 3.74
CA SER A 20 4.77 -12.51 4.02
C SER A 20 5.66 -12.51 2.77
N SER A 21 5.09 -12.45 1.57
CA SER A 21 5.83 -12.33 0.30
C SER A 21 6.06 -10.90 -0.17
N LEU A 22 5.42 -9.93 0.49
CA LEU A 22 5.47 -8.52 0.09
C LEU A 22 6.79 -7.88 0.52
N GLN A 23 7.37 -7.10 -0.38
CA GLN A 23 8.56 -6.33 -0.10
C GLN A 23 8.18 -4.93 0.34
N TYR A 24 8.54 -4.57 1.57
CA TYR A 24 8.19 -3.30 2.18
C TYR A 24 9.27 -2.24 1.95
N LEU A 25 8.83 -0.99 1.76
CA LEU A 25 9.70 0.16 1.59
C LEU A 25 9.07 1.42 2.18
N ASN A 26 9.91 2.41 2.45
CA ASN A 26 9.42 3.75 2.78
C ASN A 26 9.09 4.49 1.47
N ALA A 27 7.84 4.89 1.32
CA ALA A 27 7.42 5.76 0.24
C ALA A 27 6.97 7.12 0.78
N LYS A 28 6.98 8.12 -0.10
CA LYS A 28 6.47 9.45 0.17
C LYS A 28 5.49 9.83 -0.92
N ILE A 29 4.30 10.26 -0.50
CA ILE A 29 3.28 10.86 -1.34
C ILE A 29 3.06 12.27 -0.82
N ASP A 30 3.17 13.27 -1.68
CA ASP A 30 3.19 14.69 -1.30
C ASP A 30 4.15 14.93 -0.12
N ASP A 31 3.65 15.21 1.09
CA ASP A 31 4.45 15.35 2.32
C ASP A 31 4.27 14.21 3.33
N LEU A 32 3.44 13.22 3.02
CA LEU A 32 3.19 12.06 3.87
C LEU A 32 4.22 10.96 3.62
N MET A 33 4.97 10.60 4.67
CA MET A 33 5.77 9.37 4.66
C MET A 33 4.90 8.17 5.03
N ILE A 34 5.01 7.11 4.24
CA ILE A 34 4.26 5.86 4.40
C ILE A 34 5.30 4.73 4.55
N SER A 35 5.45 4.24 5.78
CA SER A 35 6.37 3.13 6.09
C SER A 35 5.78 1.75 5.78
N ASN A 36 4.45 1.66 5.71
CA ASN A 36 3.74 0.44 5.33
C ASN A 36 3.44 0.43 3.82
N SER A 37 4.46 0.73 3.02
CA SER A 37 4.36 0.64 1.56
C SER A 37 4.97 -0.65 1.07
N PHE A 38 4.40 -1.28 0.04
CA PHE A 38 4.93 -2.52 -0.50
C PHE A 38 4.76 -2.63 -2.02
N LEU A 39 5.58 -3.48 -2.65
CA LEU A 39 5.45 -3.82 -4.05
C LEU A 39 4.56 -5.05 -4.26
N ASP A 40 3.62 -4.95 -5.19
CA ASP A 40 2.85 -6.11 -5.65
C ASP A 40 2.98 -6.28 -7.18
N GLY A 41 3.85 -7.22 -7.57
CA GLY A 41 4.06 -7.57 -8.96
C GLY A 41 2.88 -8.29 -9.63
N ARG A 42 1.86 -8.67 -8.88
CA ARG A 42 0.63 -9.28 -9.40
C ARG A 42 -0.52 -8.30 -9.54
N SER A 43 -0.43 -7.12 -8.91
CA SER A 43 -1.41 -6.07 -9.09
C SER A 43 -1.07 -5.19 -10.29
N GLU A 44 -2.08 -4.82 -11.09
CA GLU A 44 -1.88 -3.95 -12.26
C GLU A 44 -1.76 -2.47 -11.86
N PHE A 45 -2.50 -2.07 -10.83
CA PHE A 45 -2.58 -0.71 -10.30
C PHE A 45 -2.13 -0.65 -8.84
N GLY A 46 -1.86 0.54 -8.33
CA GLY A 46 -1.56 0.71 -6.91
C GLY A 46 -2.83 0.76 -6.07
N GLU A 47 -2.68 0.55 -4.77
CA GLU A 47 -3.79 0.62 -3.81
C GLU A 47 -3.40 1.51 -2.64
N VAL A 48 -4.35 2.29 -2.13
CA VAL A 48 -4.18 3.14 -0.94
C VAL A 48 -5.36 2.92 -0.02
N ASN A 49 -5.09 2.83 1.29
CA ASN A 49 -6.16 2.64 2.25
C ASN A 49 -6.80 3.95 2.71
N ASP A 50 -7.92 3.83 3.42
CA ASP A 50 -8.65 4.95 4.02
C ASP A 50 -7.79 5.85 4.89
N ALA A 51 -6.86 5.29 5.69
CA ALA A 51 -5.95 6.07 6.52
C ALA A 51 -5.06 7.00 5.68
N THR A 52 -4.50 6.51 4.57
CA THR A 52 -3.70 7.33 3.64
C THR A 52 -4.54 8.45 3.03
N ILE A 53 -5.75 8.13 2.54
CA ILE A 53 -6.64 9.13 1.92
C ILE A 53 -7.05 10.20 2.92
N ASN A 54 -7.41 9.80 4.15
CA ASN A 54 -7.80 10.72 5.21
C ASN A 54 -6.64 11.62 5.64
N ALA A 55 -5.42 11.08 5.75
CA ALA A 55 -4.23 11.85 6.10
C ALA A 55 -3.86 12.89 5.04
N LEU A 56 -4.05 12.55 3.75
CA LEU A 56 -3.80 13.45 2.62
C LEU A 56 -4.97 14.43 2.37
N GLY A 57 -6.14 14.18 2.95
CA GLY A 57 -7.36 14.97 2.69
C GLY A 57 -7.83 14.87 1.24
N TRP A 58 -7.47 13.79 0.55
CA TRP A 58 -7.76 13.62 -0.87
C TRP A 58 -9.23 13.29 -1.14
N LYS A 59 -9.68 13.69 -2.32
CA LYS A 59 -10.95 13.27 -2.91
C LYS A 59 -10.63 12.48 -4.17
N ALA A 60 -11.36 11.41 -4.40
CA ALA A 60 -11.21 10.63 -5.62
C ALA A 60 -11.47 11.51 -6.84
N ASP A 61 -10.65 11.36 -7.88
CA ASP A 61 -10.82 12.07 -9.15
C ASP A 61 -12.13 11.64 -9.82
N LYS A 62 -12.44 10.34 -9.69
CA LYS A 62 -13.67 9.72 -10.18
C LYS A 62 -14.02 8.49 -9.33
N PRO A 63 -15.30 8.06 -9.33
CA PRO A 63 -15.64 6.73 -8.84
C PRO A 63 -14.85 5.67 -9.61
N SER A 64 -14.58 4.55 -8.95
CA SER A 64 -13.98 3.41 -9.63
C SER A 64 -15.05 2.60 -10.35
N ASP A 65 -14.77 2.23 -11.59
CA ASP A 65 -15.62 1.35 -12.41
C ASP A 65 -15.14 -0.12 -12.35
N PHE A 66 -14.15 -0.42 -11.50
CA PHE A 66 -13.50 -1.73 -11.44
C PHE A 66 -13.95 -2.54 -10.22
N ILE A 67 -14.26 -3.82 -10.46
CA ILE A 67 -14.38 -4.81 -9.39
C ILE A 67 -12.97 -5.33 -9.10
N ILE A 68 -12.42 -5.00 -7.93
CA ILE A 68 -11.15 -5.56 -7.48
C ILE A 68 -11.41 -7.00 -7.06
N LYS A 69 -10.77 -7.96 -7.72
CA LYS A 69 -10.79 -9.37 -7.35
C LYS A 69 -9.41 -9.73 -6.79
N GLY A 70 -9.25 -9.52 -5.49
CA GLY A 70 -8.07 -9.95 -4.73
C GLY A 70 -8.27 -11.31 -4.07
N ASN A 71 -7.17 -11.94 -3.69
CA ASN A 71 -7.17 -13.11 -2.81
C ASN A 71 -7.23 -12.72 -1.31
N SER A 72 -7.34 -11.43 -1.02
CA SER A 72 -7.37 -10.90 0.33
C SER A 72 -8.74 -11.05 0.97
N LYS A 73 -8.78 -11.37 2.25
CA LYS A 73 -10.00 -11.15 3.08
C LYS A 73 -10.39 -9.67 3.17
N HIS A 74 -9.48 -8.76 2.81
CA HIS A 74 -9.68 -7.31 2.74
C HIS A 74 -10.04 -6.84 1.32
N THR A 75 -10.44 -7.73 0.42
CA THR A 75 -10.90 -7.36 -0.93
C THR A 75 -12.23 -6.62 -0.79
N THR A 76 -12.15 -5.31 -0.59
CA THR A 76 -13.28 -4.39 -0.58
C THR A 76 -13.50 -3.81 -1.97
N GLU A 77 -14.73 -3.35 -2.23
CA GLU A 77 -15.07 -2.61 -3.43
C GLU A 77 -14.10 -1.44 -3.60
N SER A 78 -13.63 -1.22 -4.84
CA SER A 78 -12.85 -0.04 -5.16
C SER A 78 -13.72 1.21 -4.96
N LEU A 79 -13.41 2.03 -3.97
CA LEU A 79 -14.29 3.15 -3.60
C LEU A 79 -14.00 4.44 -4.38
N GLY A 80 -12.88 4.51 -5.09
CA GLY A 80 -12.46 5.70 -5.80
C GLY A 80 -11.14 5.54 -6.51
N TRP A 81 -10.91 6.37 -7.51
CA TRP A 81 -9.74 6.34 -8.37
C TRP A 81 -8.94 7.64 -8.25
N PHE A 82 -7.62 7.50 -8.12
CA PHE A 82 -6.67 8.61 -8.08
C PHE A 82 -5.65 8.41 -9.19
N THR A 83 -5.48 9.42 -10.04
CA THR A 83 -4.62 9.37 -11.21
C THR A 83 -3.40 10.25 -11.07
N ASP A 84 -2.33 9.84 -11.73
CA ASP A 84 -1.10 10.63 -11.84
C ASP A 84 -0.51 11.09 -10.50
N VAL A 85 -0.74 10.30 -9.45
CA VAL A 85 -0.25 10.57 -8.10
C VAL A 85 1.27 10.42 -8.06
N PRO A 86 2.03 11.46 -7.68
CA PRO A 86 3.47 11.35 -7.56
C PRO A 86 3.83 10.54 -6.32
N VAL A 87 4.56 9.43 -6.52
CA VAL A 87 5.15 8.66 -5.43
C VAL A 87 6.65 8.74 -5.53
N SER A 88 7.28 9.03 -4.40
CA SER A 88 8.73 9.06 -4.24
C SER A 88 9.20 7.92 -3.36
N ILE A 89 10.24 7.20 -3.78
CA ILE A 89 10.96 6.22 -2.97
C ILE A 89 12.45 6.57 -2.95
N LYS A 90 13.18 6.05 -1.98
CA LYS A 90 14.65 6.11 -1.98
C LYS A 90 15.20 4.79 -2.48
N ASP A 91 16.16 4.84 -3.39
CA ASP A 91 16.97 3.68 -3.76
C ASP A 91 18.02 3.39 -2.68
N LYS A 92 18.74 2.28 -2.84
CA LYS A 92 19.81 1.85 -1.94
C LYS A 92 20.95 2.87 -1.76
N ASP A 93 21.18 3.73 -2.74
CA ASP A 93 22.20 4.78 -2.70
C ASP A 93 21.66 6.07 -2.04
N GLY A 94 20.41 6.03 -1.57
CA GLY A 94 19.71 7.14 -0.93
C GLY A 94 19.17 8.17 -1.91
N LYS A 95 19.30 7.94 -3.22
CA LYS A 95 18.77 8.82 -4.25
C LYS A 95 17.25 8.64 -4.31
N THR A 96 16.55 9.77 -4.39
CA THR A 96 15.09 9.78 -4.52
C THR A 96 14.69 9.56 -5.97
N VAL A 97 13.77 8.63 -6.19
CA VAL A 97 13.12 8.41 -7.48
C VAL A 97 11.64 8.69 -7.32
N THR A 98 11.12 9.56 -8.19
CA THR A 98 9.72 9.97 -8.20
C THR A 98 9.09 9.58 -9.53
N THR A 99 7.95 8.89 -9.48
CA THR A 99 7.14 8.64 -10.68
C THR A 99 5.65 8.60 -10.34
N THR A 100 4.82 8.79 -11.35
CA THR A 100 3.37 8.83 -11.18
C THR A 100 2.75 7.43 -11.16
N GLY A 101 1.78 7.23 -10.29
CA GLY A 101 0.99 6.01 -10.20
C GLY A 101 -0.51 6.31 -10.23
N ASN A 102 -1.28 5.31 -10.64
CA ASN A 102 -2.72 5.33 -10.47
C ASN A 102 -3.09 4.40 -9.32
N PHE A 103 -3.99 4.86 -8.47
CA PHE A 103 -4.33 4.19 -7.22
C PHE A 103 -5.84 4.03 -7.07
N THR A 104 -6.23 2.88 -6.55
CA THR A 104 -7.57 2.67 -6.04
C THR A 104 -7.60 2.87 -4.53
N ARG A 105 -8.71 3.43 -4.04
CA ARG A 105 -9.05 3.38 -2.62
C ARG A 105 -9.49 1.97 -2.23
N ILE A 106 -8.97 1.46 -1.13
CA ILE A 106 -9.46 0.24 -0.46
C ILE A 106 -9.79 0.52 1.00
N ASP A 107 -10.80 -0.17 1.52
CA ASP A 107 -11.05 -0.22 2.96
C ASP A 107 -10.49 -1.54 3.50
N ASN A 108 -9.38 -1.45 4.24
CA ASN A 108 -8.76 -2.59 4.91
C ASN A 108 -9.00 -2.59 6.42
N GLY A 109 -9.71 -1.60 6.97
CA GLY A 109 -9.92 -1.42 8.42
C GLY A 109 -8.66 -1.07 9.23
N GLU A 110 -7.52 -0.83 8.60
CA GLU A 110 -6.28 -0.44 9.29
C GLU A 110 -6.24 1.09 9.52
N LEU A 111 -5.70 1.49 10.66
CA LEU A 111 -5.60 2.91 11.05
C LEU A 111 -4.32 3.59 10.55
N GLU A 112 -3.33 2.80 10.12
CA GLU A 112 -2.06 3.31 9.63
C GLU A 112 -2.10 3.50 8.10
N PRO A 113 -1.50 4.58 7.56
CA PRO A 113 -1.36 4.75 6.13
C PRO A 113 -0.65 3.56 5.47
N MET A 114 -1.23 3.08 4.37
CA MET A 114 -0.71 1.98 3.57
C MET A 114 -0.68 2.36 2.09
N LEU A 115 0.32 1.84 1.37
CA LEU A 115 0.50 2.03 -0.07
C LEU A 115 0.96 0.75 -0.75
N CYS A 116 0.15 0.20 -1.65
CA CYS A 116 0.55 -0.85 -2.58
C CYS A 116 1.00 -0.22 -3.90
N LEU A 117 2.19 -0.58 -4.38
CA LEU A 117 2.73 -0.19 -5.67
C LEU A 117 2.60 -1.38 -6.64
N GLY A 118 1.63 -1.29 -7.55
CA GLY A 118 1.40 -2.30 -8.58
C GLY A 118 2.41 -2.24 -9.73
N MET A 119 2.31 -3.20 -10.64
CA MET A 119 3.23 -3.40 -11.76
C MET A 119 3.36 -2.21 -12.69
N THR A 120 2.30 -1.43 -12.90
CA THR A 120 2.37 -0.25 -13.76
C THR A 120 3.36 0.77 -13.20
N TRP A 121 3.39 0.96 -11.88
CA TRP A 121 4.35 1.85 -11.22
C TRP A 121 5.75 1.23 -11.22
N ILE A 122 5.87 -0.05 -10.85
CA ILE A 122 7.15 -0.79 -10.82
C ILE A 122 7.88 -0.71 -12.16
N ARG A 123 7.15 -0.86 -13.29
CA ARG A 123 7.72 -0.77 -14.63
C ARG A 123 8.26 0.61 -14.98
N LYS A 124 7.74 1.69 -14.38
CA LYS A 124 8.22 3.07 -14.62
C LYS A 124 9.55 3.34 -13.92
N VAL A 125 9.81 2.71 -12.77
CA VAL A 125 11.05 2.89 -12.00
C VAL A 125 12.16 1.90 -12.37
N GLN A 126 12.27 1.57 -13.66
CA GLN A 126 13.22 0.60 -14.23
C GLN A 126 14.59 0.63 -13.51
N GLY A 127 15.02 -0.52 -12.98
CA GLY A 127 16.34 -0.68 -12.37
C GLY A 127 16.42 -0.56 -10.85
N ILE A 128 15.33 -0.16 -10.16
CA ILE A 128 15.29 -0.22 -8.69
C ILE A 128 14.97 -1.65 -8.24
N PHE A 129 14.02 -2.32 -8.89
CA PHE A 129 13.62 -3.68 -8.52
C PHE A 129 14.32 -4.71 -9.42
N ASP A 130 15.20 -5.53 -8.84
CA ASP A 130 15.69 -6.75 -9.49
C ASP A 130 14.84 -7.95 -9.02
N PRO A 131 13.85 -8.40 -9.83
CA PRO A 131 12.95 -9.48 -9.44
C PRO A 131 13.65 -10.82 -9.22
N ASN A 132 14.90 -10.96 -9.67
CA ASN A 132 15.68 -12.20 -9.45
C ASN A 132 16.47 -12.19 -8.14
N LYS A 133 16.61 -11.03 -7.49
CA LYS A 133 17.43 -10.88 -6.27
C LYS A 133 16.65 -10.48 -5.03
N ASP A 134 15.35 -10.21 -5.15
CA ASP A 134 14.55 -9.63 -4.08
C ASP A 134 15.21 -8.38 -3.43
N GLN A 135 15.92 -7.59 -4.24
CA GLN A 135 16.74 -6.46 -3.79
C GLN A 135 16.33 -5.16 -4.50
N PHE A 136 16.41 -4.06 -3.73
CA PHE A 136 16.28 -2.66 -4.14
C PHE A 136 17.64 -1.97 -4.22
#